data_AF-A0A671XYI1-F1
#
_entry.id   AF-A0A671XYI1-F1
#
_cell.length_a   1.000
_cell.length_b   1.000
_cell.length_c   1.000
_cell.angle_alpha   90.00
_cell.angle_beta   90.00
_cell.angle_gamma   90.00
#
_symmetry.space_group_name_H-M   'P 1'
#
loop_
_entity.id
_entity.type
_entity.pdbx_description
1 polymer ?
#
loop_
_entity_poly.entity_id
_entity_poly.type
_entity_poly.pdbx_seq_one_letter_code
_entity_poly.pdbx_strand_id
1 'polypeptide(L)'
;MTLTAKMNKYVEDMELDIRNDIRQGFVDLQTEKADLMENVGAIPFLDFKHFASRIFFPESESMMASCIKDIGQDAVQVQLDECCQGLSRLIQDQLFLTSMVHAMEEQKSFTIKDKCALASLLTVALHNNLTYLTEIMEVLLRDLMQQNSNTQPKLLLRRTESVVEKLLTNWMSICLYGFLRESAGQHLFLMVSALTQQTAKGPVDCVTEKALYTLSEDWLLWQAQDFSSLVHTHTHTHILNTWVDYLSPSKRFFHV
;
A
#
# COMPACT_ATOMS: atom_id res chain seq x y z
N MET A 1 -32.83 -51.54 1.40
CA MET A 1 -31.38 -51.47 1.05
C MET A 1 -30.57 -51.77 2.29
N THR A 2 -29.61 -52.69 2.18
CA THR A 2 -28.60 -52.96 3.22
C THR A 2 -27.72 -51.72 3.44
N LEU A 3 -27.15 -51.56 4.63
CA LEU A 3 -26.23 -50.46 4.95
C LEU A 3 -25.09 -50.36 3.93
N THR A 4 -24.55 -51.52 3.52
CA THR A 4 -23.53 -51.63 2.46
C THR A 4 -23.97 -51.03 1.13
N ALA A 5 -25.20 -51.30 0.68
CA ALA A 5 -25.70 -50.74 -0.57
C ALA A 5 -25.89 -49.22 -0.50
N LYS A 6 -26.26 -48.68 0.68
CA LYS A 6 -26.34 -47.22 0.89
C LYS A 6 -24.95 -46.58 0.89
N MET A 7 -23.97 -47.24 1.52
CA MET A 7 -22.61 -46.72 1.63
C MET A 7 -21.90 -46.74 0.27
N ASN A 8 -22.07 -47.81 -0.51
CA ASN A 8 -21.56 -47.88 -1.87
C ASN A 8 -22.13 -46.76 -2.74
N LYS A 9 -23.45 -46.54 -2.68
CA LYS A 9 -24.09 -45.44 -3.41
C LYS A 9 -23.51 -44.07 -3.02
N TYR A 10 -23.31 -43.82 -1.73
CA TYR A 10 -22.73 -42.55 -1.27
C TYR A 10 -21.30 -42.33 -1.78
N VAL A 11 -20.48 -43.38 -1.84
CA VAL A 11 -19.12 -43.31 -2.41
C VAL A 11 -19.16 -43.06 -3.91
N GLU A 12 -20.07 -43.73 -4.63
CA GLU A 12 -20.27 -43.51 -6.07
C GLU A 12 -20.71 -42.07 -6.38
N ASP A 13 -21.64 -41.53 -5.59
CA ASP A 13 -22.11 -40.14 -5.72
C ASP A 13 -20.95 -39.15 -5.46
N MET A 14 -20.15 -39.37 -4.41
CA MET A 14 -18.98 -38.53 -4.09
C MET A 14 -17.88 -38.59 -5.16
N GLU A 15 -17.60 -39.76 -5.74
CA GLU A 15 -16.63 -39.89 -6.82
C GLU A 15 -17.08 -39.11 -8.06
N LEU A 16 -18.39 -39.14 -8.36
CA LEU A 16 -18.96 -38.40 -9.47
C LEU A 16 -18.81 -36.88 -9.26
N ASP A 17 -19.09 -36.39 -8.05
CA ASP A 17 -18.97 -34.97 -7.70
C ASP A 17 -17.53 -34.47 -7.87
N ILE A 18 -16.55 -35.19 -7.30
CA ILE A 18 -15.12 -34.84 -7.44
C ILE A 18 -14.69 -34.81 -8.91
N ARG A 19 -15.15 -35.78 -9.71
CA ARG A 19 -14.84 -35.83 -11.14
C ARG A 19 -15.42 -34.62 -11.88
N ASN A 20 -16.63 -34.19 -11.52
CA ASN A 20 -17.28 -33.04 -12.11
C ASN A 20 -16.55 -31.74 -11.73
N ASP A 21 -16.15 -31.58 -10.47
CA ASP A 21 -15.41 -30.40 -9.98
C ASP A 21 -14.06 -30.25 -10.70
N ILE A 22 -13.29 -31.33 -10.79
CA ILE A 22 -11.99 -31.32 -11.50
C ILE A 22 -12.20 -30.99 -12.98
N ARG A 23 -13.21 -31.59 -13.61
CA ARG A 23 -13.54 -31.32 -15.02
C ARG A 23 -13.94 -29.86 -15.22
N GLN A 24 -14.75 -29.29 -14.34
CA GLN A 24 -15.20 -27.91 -14.43
C GLN A 24 -14.04 -26.95 -14.25
N GLY A 25 -13.20 -27.13 -13.23
CA GLY A 25 -12.01 -26.30 -13.03
C GLY A 25 -11.05 -26.35 -14.22
N PHE A 26 -10.90 -27.51 -14.87
CA PHE A 26 -10.11 -27.63 -16.10
C PHE A 26 -10.74 -26.88 -17.28
N VAL A 27 -12.07 -26.97 -17.45
CA VAL A 27 -12.79 -26.23 -18.50
C VAL A 27 -12.67 -24.73 -18.27
N ASP A 28 -12.87 -24.25 -17.05
CA ASP A 28 -12.76 -22.84 -16.70
C ASP A 28 -11.36 -22.30 -17.04
N LEU A 29 -10.31 -23.03 -16.65
CA LEU A 29 -8.92 -22.65 -16.95
C LEU A 29 -8.64 -22.55 -18.46
N GLN A 30 -9.26 -23.42 -19.28
CA GLN A 30 -9.05 -23.44 -20.74
C GLN A 30 -9.94 -22.46 -21.50
N THR A 31 -11.08 -22.07 -20.92
CA THR A 31 -12.10 -21.25 -21.59
C THR A 31 -12.17 -19.82 -21.07
N GLU A 32 -11.39 -19.49 -20.04
CA GLU A 32 -11.29 -18.15 -19.50
C GLU A 32 -10.81 -17.16 -20.57
N LYS A 33 -11.66 -16.16 -20.85
CA LYS A 33 -11.34 -15.06 -21.75
C LYS A 33 -10.63 -13.95 -21.00
N ALA A 34 -9.64 -13.35 -21.65
CA ALA A 34 -8.96 -12.15 -21.19
C ALA A 34 -9.82 -10.89 -21.43
N ASP A 35 -11.04 -10.86 -20.90
CA ASP A 35 -11.91 -9.67 -20.93
C ASP A 35 -11.50 -8.71 -19.78
N LEU A 36 -10.22 -8.34 -19.76
CA LEU A 36 -9.67 -7.36 -18.82
C LEU A 36 -9.85 -5.95 -19.40
N MET A 37 -10.11 -4.98 -18.53
CA MET A 37 -10.41 -3.60 -18.91
C MET A 37 -9.37 -3.01 -19.88
N GLU A 38 -9.75 -2.78 -21.15
CA GLU A 38 -8.86 -2.13 -22.13
C GLU A 38 -8.92 -0.59 -22.05
N ASN A 39 -9.99 -0.02 -21.50
CA ASN A 39 -10.21 1.43 -21.44
C ASN A 39 -10.66 1.89 -20.06
N VAL A 40 -9.71 2.05 -19.14
CA VAL A 40 -9.94 2.89 -17.96
C VAL A 40 -9.85 4.34 -18.43
N GLY A 41 -10.86 5.16 -18.10
CA GLY A 41 -10.84 6.60 -18.35
C GLY A 41 -9.77 7.33 -17.52
N ALA A 42 -10.08 8.51 -16.99
CA ALA A 42 -9.14 9.22 -16.12
C ALA A 42 -8.87 8.44 -14.82
N ILE A 43 -7.61 8.17 -14.52
CA ILE A 43 -7.22 7.53 -13.25
C ILE A 43 -7.40 8.50 -12.09
N PRO A 44 -8.02 8.06 -10.98
CA PRO A 44 -8.17 8.86 -9.77
C PRO A 44 -6.86 8.93 -8.97
N PHE A 45 -5.84 9.59 -9.52
CA PHE A 45 -4.60 9.84 -8.78
C PHE A 45 -4.86 10.73 -7.56
N LEU A 46 -4.25 10.38 -6.43
CA LEU A 46 -4.11 11.32 -5.32
C LEU A 46 -3.24 12.50 -5.76
N ASP A 47 -3.59 13.70 -5.32
CA ASP A 47 -2.68 14.84 -5.41
C ASP A 47 -1.40 14.58 -4.58
N PHE A 48 -0.38 15.40 -4.81
CA PHE A 48 0.93 15.16 -4.23
C PHE A 48 0.90 15.20 -2.69
N LYS A 49 0.16 16.16 -2.11
CA LYS A 49 0.09 16.33 -0.65
C LYS A 49 -0.55 15.13 0.04
N HIS A 50 -1.64 14.58 -0.50
CA HIS A 50 -2.27 13.39 0.08
C HIS A 50 -1.46 12.12 -0.18
N PHE A 51 -0.78 12.03 -1.33
CA PHE A 51 0.15 10.93 -1.63
C PHE A 51 1.32 10.92 -0.63
N ALA A 52 2.02 12.04 -0.50
CA ALA A 52 3.18 12.18 0.38
C ALA A 52 2.80 11.99 1.85
N SER A 53 1.68 12.57 2.30
CA SER A 53 1.24 12.44 3.69
C SER A 53 0.94 11.00 4.09
N ARG A 54 0.37 10.19 3.18
CA ARG A 54 0.13 8.75 3.41
C ARG A 54 1.43 7.94 3.51
N ILE A 55 2.46 8.32 2.78
CA ILE A 55 3.79 7.66 2.82
C ILE A 55 4.57 8.07 4.07
N PHE A 56 4.50 9.35 4.44
CA PHE A 56 5.23 9.89 5.59
C PHE A 56 4.61 9.40 6.91
N PHE A 57 3.28 9.32 6.99
CA PHE A 57 2.55 8.99 8.23
C PHE A 57 1.50 7.88 8.01
N PRO A 58 1.89 6.66 7.62
CA PRO A 58 0.94 5.59 7.29
C PRO A 58 0.07 5.14 8.49
N GLU A 59 0.59 5.26 9.72
CA GLU A 59 -0.12 4.84 10.94
C GLU A 59 -0.80 6.00 11.69
N SER A 60 -0.64 7.25 11.26
CA SER A 60 -1.08 8.41 12.03
C SER A 60 -1.92 9.37 11.20
N GLU A 61 -3.24 9.19 11.27
CA GLU A 61 -4.21 10.09 10.65
C GLU A 61 -4.10 11.52 11.18
N SER A 62 -3.79 11.69 12.48
CA SER A 62 -3.63 13.01 13.10
C SER A 62 -2.42 13.79 12.56
N MET A 63 -1.26 13.14 12.42
CA MET A 63 -0.07 13.75 11.82
C MET A 63 -0.30 14.01 10.33
N MET A 64 -0.93 13.08 9.63
CA MET A 64 -1.30 13.25 8.22
C MET A 64 -2.16 14.49 8.00
N ALA A 65 -3.24 14.65 8.78
CA ALA A 65 -4.14 15.79 8.68
C ALA A 65 -3.47 17.12 9.03
N SER A 66 -2.53 17.10 9.98
CA SER A 66 -1.80 18.29 10.42
C SER A 66 -0.78 18.74 9.37
N CYS A 67 0.04 17.82 8.85
CA CYS A 67 1.15 18.11 7.94
C CYS A 67 0.74 18.25 6.47
N ILE A 68 -0.47 17.84 6.07
CA ILE A 68 -0.95 17.97 4.68
C ILE A 68 -0.86 19.41 4.16
N LYS A 69 -1.07 20.40 5.04
CA LYS A 69 -1.00 21.83 4.68
C LYS A 69 0.42 22.29 4.39
N ASP A 70 1.41 21.67 5.00
CA ASP A 70 2.82 22.06 4.93
C ASP A 70 3.55 21.42 3.72
N ILE A 71 2.97 20.38 3.12
CA ILE A 71 3.52 19.66 1.96
C ILE A 71 3.08 20.30 0.63
N GLY A 72 1.99 21.08 0.63
CA GLY A 72 1.42 21.70 -0.58
C GLY A 72 2.09 23.02 -1.00
N GLN A 73 1.92 23.41 -2.26
CA GLN A 73 2.35 24.73 -2.78
C GLN A 73 1.60 25.90 -2.10
N ASP A 74 0.41 25.63 -1.54
CA ASP A 74 -0.41 26.57 -0.78
C ASP A 74 -0.03 26.62 0.71
N ALA A 75 1.20 26.23 1.08
CA ALA A 75 1.67 26.31 2.46
C ALA A 75 1.55 27.76 2.94
N VAL A 76 0.55 28.01 3.78
CA VAL A 76 0.31 29.33 4.36
C VAL A 76 1.54 29.66 5.20
N GLN A 77 2.20 30.78 4.90
CA GLN A 77 3.24 31.32 5.78
C GLN A 77 2.61 31.65 7.14
N VAL A 78 2.67 30.69 8.06
CA VAL A 78 2.33 30.92 9.45
C VAL A 78 3.44 31.78 10.05
N GLN A 79 3.08 32.87 10.72
CA GLN A 79 4.04 33.56 11.58
C GLN A 79 4.43 32.59 12.70
N LEU A 80 5.60 31.97 12.54
CA LEU A 80 6.22 31.13 13.54
C LEU A 80 6.58 31.99 14.74
N ASP A 81 6.36 31.49 15.96
CA ASP A 81 6.86 32.14 17.15
C ASP A 81 8.40 32.16 17.19
N GLU A 82 8.98 32.92 18.10
CA GLU A 82 10.44 33.07 18.21
C GLU A 82 11.16 31.73 18.44
N CYS A 83 10.51 30.78 19.13
CA CYS A 83 11.05 29.46 19.42
C CYS A 83 11.12 28.60 18.15
N CYS A 84 10.03 28.55 17.39
CA CYS A 84 9.94 27.86 16.11
C CYS A 84 10.93 28.45 15.08
N GLN A 85 11.14 29.76 15.07
CA GLN A 85 12.17 30.39 14.24
C GLN A 85 13.59 30.01 14.70
N GLY A 86 13.82 29.91 16.01
CA GLY A 86 15.08 29.40 16.57
C GLY A 86 15.35 27.96 16.14
N LEU A 87 14.36 27.08 16.28
CA LEU A 87 14.45 25.67 15.88
C LEU A 87 14.66 25.53 14.37
N SER A 88 13.95 26.31 13.55
CA SER A 88 14.13 26.29 12.09
C SER A 88 15.57 26.63 11.69
N ARG A 89 16.20 27.62 12.36
CA ARG A 89 17.61 27.95 12.15
C ARG A 89 18.55 26.82 12.55
N LEU A 90 18.28 26.14 13.66
CA LEU A 90 19.06 24.98 14.10
C LEU A 90 18.95 23.82 13.12
N ILE A 91 17.74 23.53 12.62
CA ILE A 91 17.51 22.47 11.61
C ILE A 91 18.25 22.79 10.29
N GLN A 92 18.42 24.07 9.96
CA GLN A 92 19.20 24.51 8.80
C GLN A 92 20.72 24.47 9.02
N ASP A 93 21.20 24.18 10.23
CA ASP A 93 22.61 23.94 10.49
C ASP A 93 22.94 22.45 10.34
N GLN A 94 23.81 22.13 9.39
CA GLN A 94 24.12 20.75 9.02
C GLN A 94 24.72 19.96 10.18
N LEU A 95 25.65 20.56 10.92
CA LEU A 95 26.34 19.90 12.03
C LEU A 95 25.36 19.61 13.17
N PHE A 96 24.51 20.56 13.52
CA PHE A 96 23.46 20.39 14.51
C PHE A 96 22.51 19.26 14.10
N LEU A 97 21.99 19.31 12.87
CA LEU A 97 20.95 18.36 12.44
C LEU A 97 21.49 16.92 12.40
N THR A 98 22.69 16.70 11.84
CA THR A 98 23.30 15.36 11.83
C THR A 98 23.62 14.87 13.24
N SER A 99 24.17 15.75 14.10
CA SER A 99 24.44 15.41 15.51
C SER A 99 23.17 15.09 16.28
N MET A 100 22.08 15.83 16.04
CA MET A 100 20.78 15.59 16.67
C MET A 100 20.23 14.22 16.29
N VAL A 101 20.27 13.86 14.99
CA VAL A 101 19.83 12.54 14.51
C VAL A 101 20.64 11.43 15.17
N HIS A 102 21.97 11.51 15.15
CA HIS A 102 22.84 10.52 15.78
C HIS A 102 22.57 10.39 17.29
N ALA A 103 22.49 11.50 18.01
CA ALA A 103 22.25 11.50 19.46
C ALA A 103 20.90 10.88 19.83
N MET A 104 19.87 11.11 19.01
CA MET A 104 18.54 10.50 19.21
C MET A 104 18.57 9.00 18.91
N GLU A 105 19.23 8.56 17.83
CA GLU A 105 19.31 7.14 17.47
C GLU A 105 20.14 6.28 18.45
N GLU A 106 21.09 6.88 19.16
CA GLU A 106 21.85 6.20 20.21
C GLU A 106 21.01 5.88 21.46
N GLN A 107 19.86 6.54 21.64
CA GLN A 107 19.01 6.31 22.81
C GLN A 107 18.25 4.98 22.67
N LYS A 108 18.40 4.08 23.63
CA LYS A 108 17.68 2.79 23.66
C LYS A 108 16.16 2.91 23.69
N SER A 109 15.65 4.03 24.20
CA SER A 109 14.21 4.33 24.23
C SER A 109 13.66 4.83 22.88
N PHE A 110 14.53 5.14 21.92
CA PHE A 110 14.13 5.69 20.62
C PHE A 110 13.77 4.55 19.66
N THR A 111 12.46 4.32 19.51
CA THR A 111 11.94 3.16 18.78
C THR A 111 11.98 3.36 17.27
N ILE A 112 11.79 2.29 16.49
CA ILE A 112 11.65 2.36 15.03
C ILE A 112 10.51 3.33 14.63
N LYS A 113 9.42 3.37 15.41
CA LYS A 113 8.31 4.30 15.18
C LYS A 113 8.74 5.75 15.36
N ASP A 114 9.54 6.04 16.39
CA ASP A 114 10.05 7.39 16.65
C ASP A 114 11.04 7.83 15.58
N LYS A 115 11.92 6.92 15.13
CA LYS A 115 12.82 7.14 13.99
C LYS A 115 12.05 7.51 12.73
N CYS A 116 11.00 6.75 12.43
CA CYS A 116 10.15 7.00 11.27
C CYS A 116 9.41 8.33 11.37
N ALA A 117 8.88 8.66 12.55
CA ALA A 117 8.21 9.93 12.80
C ALA A 117 9.17 11.12 12.64
N LEU A 118 10.37 11.04 13.23
CA LEU A 118 11.40 12.07 13.10
C LEU A 118 11.80 12.28 11.64
N ALA A 119 12.08 11.20 10.90
CA ALA A 119 12.41 11.28 9.47
C ALA A 119 11.31 11.97 8.66
N SER A 120 10.05 11.60 8.89
CA SER A 120 8.91 12.22 8.21
C SER A 120 8.71 13.68 8.58
N LEU A 121 8.86 14.05 9.85
CA LEU A 121 8.79 15.45 10.29
C LEU A 121 9.92 16.29 9.71
N LEU A 122 11.15 15.77 9.68
CA LEU A 122 12.29 16.42 9.03
C LEU A 122 12.06 16.59 7.53
N THR A 123 11.48 15.59 6.87
CA THR A 123 11.13 15.69 5.44
C THR A 123 10.14 16.83 5.20
N VAL A 124 9.09 16.95 6.03
CA VAL A 124 8.10 18.03 5.93
C VAL A 124 8.75 19.39 6.22
N ALA A 125 9.53 19.49 7.30
CA ALA A 125 10.19 20.73 7.69
C ALA A 125 11.19 21.24 6.63
N LEU A 126 11.86 20.32 5.92
CA LEU A 126 12.84 20.61 4.89
C LEU A 126 12.28 20.54 3.47
N HIS A 127 10.98 20.33 3.29
CA HIS A 127 10.36 20.12 1.98
C HIS A 127 10.59 21.29 1.01
N ASN A 128 10.67 22.52 1.53
CA ASN A 128 10.95 23.71 0.72
C ASN A 128 12.43 23.87 0.32
N ASN A 129 13.33 23.02 0.83
CA ASN A 129 14.74 23.00 0.49
C ASN A 129 15.23 21.56 0.31
N LEU A 130 14.75 20.90 -0.75
CA LEU A 130 15.11 19.52 -1.08
C LEU A 130 16.60 19.32 -1.36
N THR A 131 17.31 20.37 -1.81
CA THR A 131 18.76 20.33 -1.98
C THR A 131 19.46 20.07 -0.65
N TYR A 132 19.15 20.86 0.38
CA TYR A 132 19.71 20.66 1.72
C TYR A 132 19.27 19.33 2.34
N LEU A 133 18.00 18.92 2.16
CA LEU A 133 17.54 17.60 2.60
C LEU A 133 18.38 16.46 1.98
N THR A 134 18.72 16.59 0.69
CA THR A 134 19.56 15.61 -0.02
C THR A 134 20.98 15.58 0.56
N GLU A 135 21.58 16.74 0.80
CA GLU A 135 22.91 16.85 1.42
C GLU A 135 22.96 16.19 2.80
N ILE A 136 21.96 16.43 3.64
CA ILE A 136 21.84 15.81 4.97
C ILE A 136 21.69 14.29 4.85
N MET A 137 20.81 13.83 3.97
CA MET A 137 20.60 12.41 3.73
C MET A 137 21.89 11.72 3.25
N GLU A 138 22.66 12.35 2.36
CA GLU A 138 23.93 11.81 1.90
C GLU A 138 24.97 11.67 3.02
N VAL A 139 25.06 12.66 3.92
CA VAL A 139 25.96 12.57 5.08
C VAL A 139 25.53 11.44 6.00
N LEU A 140 24.26 11.39 6.38
CA LEU A 140 23.73 10.35 7.26
C LEU A 140 23.85 8.94 6.64
N LEU A 141 23.69 8.80 5.31
CA LEU A 141 23.89 7.52 4.62
C LEU A 141 25.36 7.09 4.65
N ARG A 142 26.29 8.04 4.44
CA ARG A 142 27.73 7.76 4.57
C ARG A 142 28.09 7.33 5.99
N ASP A 143 27.53 7.99 7.00
CA ASP A 143 27.74 7.62 8.41
C ASP A 143 27.17 6.23 8.71
N LEU A 144 25.96 5.93 8.24
CA LEU A 144 25.35 4.60 8.38
C LEU A 144 26.23 3.50 7.75
N MET A 145 26.77 3.75 6.55
CA MET A 145 27.69 2.82 5.89
C MET A 145 28.97 2.59 6.68
N GLN A 146 29.53 3.65 7.29
CA GLN A 146 30.74 3.55 8.11
C GLN A 146 30.49 2.79 9.41
N GLN A 147 29.37 3.06 10.09
CA GLN A 147 28.98 2.33 11.30
C GLN A 147 28.75 0.84 11.03
N ASN A 148 28.31 0.49 9.82
CA ASN A 148 28.06 -0.87 9.36
C ASN A 148 29.25 -1.49 8.60
N SER A 149 30.46 -0.93 8.68
CA SER A 149 31.61 -1.41 7.90
C SER A 149 31.99 -2.87 8.18
N ASN A 150 31.67 -3.37 9.37
CA ASN A 150 31.96 -4.74 9.81
C ASN A 150 30.80 -5.72 9.57
N THR A 151 29.67 -5.26 9.04
CA THR A 151 28.51 -6.11 8.73
C THR A 151 28.51 -6.50 7.26
N GLN A 152 27.68 -7.48 6.88
CA GLN A 152 27.57 -7.91 5.49
C GLN A 152 26.98 -6.77 4.64
N PRO A 153 27.72 -6.22 3.65
CA PRO A 153 27.27 -5.04 2.90
C PRO A 153 25.95 -5.23 2.15
N LYS A 154 25.62 -6.48 1.77
CA LYS A 154 24.35 -6.85 1.12
C LYS A 154 23.13 -6.74 2.04
N LEU A 155 23.34 -6.57 3.35
CA LEU A 155 22.27 -6.40 4.32
C LEU A 155 21.97 -4.93 4.62
N LEU A 156 22.80 -3.99 4.15
CA LEU A 156 22.56 -2.56 4.31
C LEU A 156 21.29 -2.15 3.56
N LEU A 157 20.46 -1.27 4.16
CA LEU A 157 19.19 -0.80 3.59
C LEU A 157 18.15 -1.92 3.34
N ARG A 158 18.33 -3.11 3.92
CA ARG A 158 17.39 -4.23 3.74
C ARG A 158 16.07 -4.01 4.49
N ARG A 159 16.11 -3.27 5.59
CA ARG A 159 14.97 -2.95 6.45
C ARG A 159 15.11 -1.51 6.89
N THR A 160 14.00 -0.83 7.14
CA THR A 160 14.02 0.52 7.71
C THR A 160 14.26 0.44 9.20
N GLU A 161 15.51 0.59 9.64
CA GLU A 161 15.92 0.50 11.04
C GLU A 161 16.55 1.80 11.55
N SER A 162 16.83 2.75 10.66
CA SER A 162 17.38 4.07 10.94
C SER A 162 16.52 5.23 10.43
N VAL A 163 16.74 6.42 10.99
CA VAL A 163 16.13 7.69 10.53
C VAL A 163 16.47 7.92 9.05
N VAL A 164 17.71 7.67 8.64
CA VAL A 164 18.15 7.93 7.27
C VAL A 164 17.52 6.98 6.24
N GLU A 165 17.26 5.73 6.60
CA GLU A 165 16.54 4.79 5.73
C GLU A 165 15.09 5.23 5.48
N LYS A 166 14.42 5.77 6.51
CA LYS A 166 13.09 6.36 6.32
C LYS A 166 13.16 7.66 5.54
N LEU A 167 14.15 8.53 5.78
CA LEU A 167 14.37 9.74 4.99
C LEU A 167 14.56 9.39 3.51
N LEU A 168 15.34 8.36 3.20
CA LEU A 168 15.53 7.88 1.82
C LEU A 168 14.23 7.41 1.18
N THR A 169 13.39 6.69 1.92
CA THR A 169 12.04 6.28 1.46
C THR A 169 11.18 7.49 1.15
N ASN A 170 11.18 8.50 2.01
CA ASN A 170 10.42 9.73 1.84
C ASN A 170 10.96 10.58 0.67
N TRP A 171 12.29 10.68 0.53
CA TRP A 171 12.93 11.39 -0.57
C TRP A 171 12.62 10.72 -1.92
N MET A 172 12.69 9.39 -1.99
CA MET A 172 12.31 8.63 -3.18
C MET A 172 10.86 8.87 -3.57
N SER A 173 9.93 8.95 -2.62
CA SER A 173 8.52 9.22 -2.94
C SER A 173 8.32 10.62 -3.52
N ILE A 174 9.05 11.62 -3.01
CA ILE A 174 9.05 12.99 -3.57
C ILE A 174 9.55 12.98 -5.01
N CYS A 175 10.75 12.42 -5.24
CA CYS A 175 11.40 12.45 -6.55
C CYS A 175 10.69 11.60 -7.61
N LEU A 176 10.08 10.48 -7.21
CA LEU A 176 9.46 9.53 -8.14
C LEU A 176 7.96 9.75 -8.33
N TYR A 177 7.32 10.70 -7.64
CA TYR A 177 5.89 10.95 -7.80
C TYR A 177 5.50 11.32 -9.24
N GLY A 178 6.30 12.14 -9.93
CA GLY A 178 6.07 12.49 -11.34
C GLY A 178 6.12 11.25 -12.24
N PHE A 179 7.18 10.44 -12.10
CA PHE A 179 7.31 9.17 -12.81
C PHE A 179 6.15 8.20 -12.51
N LEU A 180 5.72 8.12 -11.25
CA LEU A 180 4.58 7.31 -10.86
C LEU A 180 3.31 7.76 -11.59
N ARG A 181 3.03 9.08 -11.66
CA ARG A 181 1.83 9.56 -12.36
C ARG A 181 1.89 9.39 -13.86
N GLU A 182 3.06 9.61 -14.46
CA GLU A 182 3.21 9.68 -15.92
C GLU A 182 3.46 8.31 -16.57
N SER A 183 4.07 7.36 -15.86
CA SER A 183 4.52 6.09 -16.45
C SER A 183 3.99 4.85 -15.73
N ALA A 184 4.19 4.75 -14.42
CA ALA A 184 3.90 3.50 -13.69
C ALA A 184 2.44 3.39 -13.22
N GLY A 185 1.78 4.51 -12.97
CA GLY A 185 0.50 4.59 -12.28
C GLY A 185 -0.65 3.96 -13.05
N GLN A 186 -0.67 4.11 -14.37
CA GLN A 186 -1.67 3.47 -15.22
C GLN A 186 -1.62 1.95 -15.13
N HIS A 187 -0.42 1.39 -15.25
CA HIS A 187 -0.21 -0.06 -15.17
C HIS A 187 -0.57 -0.60 -13.79
N LEU A 188 -0.18 0.11 -12.72
CA LEU A 188 -0.55 -0.26 -11.36
C LEU A 188 -2.07 -0.24 -11.15
N PHE A 189 -2.75 0.80 -11.61
CA PHE A 189 -4.21 0.90 -11.50
C PHE A 189 -4.93 -0.19 -12.29
N LEU A 190 -4.49 -0.46 -13.52
CA LEU A 190 -5.04 -1.53 -14.35
C LEU A 190 -4.84 -2.89 -13.70
N MET A 191 -3.67 -3.16 -13.14
CA MET A 191 -3.39 -4.41 -12.43
C MET A 191 -4.34 -4.58 -11.23
N VAL A 192 -4.49 -3.55 -10.38
CA VAL A 192 -5.39 -3.60 -9.22
C VAL A 192 -6.84 -3.78 -9.66
N SER A 193 -7.26 -3.09 -10.71
CA SER A 193 -8.61 -3.20 -11.27
C SER A 193 -8.88 -4.60 -11.83
N ALA A 194 -7.92 -5.15 -12.57
CA ALA A 194 -7.98 -6.50 -13.12
C ALA A 194 -8.09 -7.55 -12.02
N LEU A 195 -7.27 -7.44 -10.97
CA LEU A 195 -7.34 -8.35 -9.82
C LEU A 195 -8.68 -8.25 -9.10
N THR A 196 -9.17 -7.03 -8.87
CA THR A 196 -10.47 -6.80 -8.21
C THR A 196 -11.62 -7.37 -9.03
N GLN A 197 -11.62 -7.14 -10.34
CA GLN A 197 -12.62 -7.68 -11.26
C GLN A 197 -12.56 -9.21 -11.31
N GLN A 198 -11.36 -9.79 -11.38
CA GLN A 198 -11.17 -11.24 -11.44
C GLN A 198 -11.67 -11.91 -10.17
N THR A 199 -11.32 -11.39 -9.00
CA THR A 199 -11.83 -11.89 -7.72
C THR A 199 -13.36 -11.78 -7.63
N ALA A 200 -13.95 -10.71 -8.18
CA ALA A 200 -15.40 -10.49 -8.17
C ALA A 200 -16.20 -11.38 -9.15
N LYS A 201 -15.55 -12.11 -10.08
CA LYS A 201 -16.24 -13.06 -10.97
C LYS A 201 -16.76 -14.31 -10.25
N GLY A 202 -16.16 -14.64 -9.10
CA GLY A 202 -16.47 -15.85 -8.34
C GLY A 202 -17.09 -15.52 -6.98
N PRO A 203 -17.59 -16.55 -6.27
CA PRO A 203 -18.05 -16.39 -4.90
C PRO A 203 -16.96 -15.83 -3.99
N VAL A 204 -17.35 -14.88 -3.14
CA VAL A 204 -16.53 -14.31 -2.06
C VAL A 204 -17.34 -14.43 -0.78
N ASP A 205 -16.77 -15.08 0.23
CA ASP A 205 -17.41 -15.19 1.53
C ASP A 205 -17.40 -13.84 2.26
N CYS A 206 -18.56 -13.35 2.69
CA CYS A 206 -18.68 -12.00 3.25
C CYS A 206 -18.15 -11.88 4.68
N VAL A 207 -17.88 -13.00 5.37
CA VAL A 207 -17.37 -13.03 6.75
C VAL A 207 -15.86 -13.19 6.78
N THR A 208 -15.34 -14.18 6.05
CA THR A 208 -13.90 -14.50 6.00
C THR A 208 -13.15 -13.77 4.88
N GLU A 209 -13.87 -13.17 3.93
CA GLU A 209 -13.32 -12.53 2.72
C GLU A 209 -12.53 -13.48 1.81
N LYS A 210 -12.64 -14.80 2.02
CA LYS A 210 -12.06 -15.81 1.13
C LYS A 210 -12.81 -15.83 -0.19
N ALA A 211 -12.06 -15.97 -1.28
CA ALA A 211 -12.59 -15.93 -2.64
C ALA A 211 -12.25 -17.20 -3.40
N LEU A 212 -13.13 -17.60 -4.33
CA LEU A 212 -12.85 -18.70 -5.24
C LEU A 212 -11.68 -18.37 -6.19
N TYR A 213 -11.67 -17.14 -6.73
CA TYR A 213 -10.58 -16.65 -7.58
C TYR A 213 -9.64 -15.76 -6.78
N THR A 214 -8.46 -16.30 -6.46
CA THR A 214 -7.44 -15.64 -5.65
C THR A 214 -6.04 -16.04 -6.11
N LEU A 215 -5.05 -15.22 -5.76
CA LEU A 215 -3.62 -15.52 -5.96
C LEU A 215 -2.96 -16.14 -4.71
N SER A 216 -3.72 -16.36 -3.64
CA SER A 216 -3.21 -16.88 -2.37
C SER A 216 -4.03 -18.07 -1.88
N GLU A 217 -3.33 -19.16 -1.57
CA GLU A 217 -3.93 -20.39 -1.00
C GLU A 217 -4.61 -20.13 0.36
N ASP A 218 -4.03 -19.26 1.20
CA ASP A 218 -4.60 -18.91 2.50
C ASP A 218 -5.99 -18.26 2.36
N TRP A 219 -6.18 -17.50 1.29
CA TRP A 219 -7.42 -16.78 0.95
C TRP A 219 -8.34 -17.56 0.02
N LEU A 220 -8.01 -18.81 -0.30
CA LEU A 220 -8.82 -19.66 -1.17
C LEU A 220 -10.08 -20.13 -0.45
N LEU A 221 -11.23 -19.92 -1.10
CA LEU A 221 -12.51 -20.46 -0.67
C LEU A 221 -12.62 -21.93 -1.08
N TRP A 222 -12.25 -22.83 -0.18
CA TRP A 222 -12.23 -24.28 -0.42
C TRP A 222 -13.60 -24.92 -0.66
N GLN A 223 -14.67 -24.30 -0.18
CA GLN A 223 -16.05 -24.78 -0.34
C GLN A 223 -16.87 -23.70 -1.05
N ALA A 224 -16.79 -23.66 -2.37
CA ALA A 224 -17.75 -22.90 -3.16
C ALA A 224 -19.00 -23.77 -3.35
N GLN A 225 -20.17 -23.27 -2.93
CA GLN A 225 -21.45 -23.87 -3.31
C GLN A 225 -21.67 -23.69 -4.82
N ASP A 226 -22.52 -24.53 -5.41
CA ASP A 226 -23.00 -24.36 -6.78
C ASP A 226 -23.49 -22.92 -7.00
N PHE A 227 -22.90 -22.24 -7.98
CA PHE A 227 -23.25 -20.87 -8.32
C PHE A 227 -23.45 -20.72 -9.83
N SER A 228 -24.26 -19.73 -10.20
CA SER A 228 -24.48 -19.36 -11.59
C SER A 228 -24.47 -17.84 -11.74
N SER A 229 -23.96 -17.36 -12.86
CA SER A 229 -23.95 -15.93 -13.15
C SER A 229 -25.37 -15.46 -13.49
N LEU A 230 -25.86 -14.45 -12.77
CA LEU A 230 -27.14 -13.81 -13.04
C LEU A 230 -26.91 -12.53 -13.85
N VAL A 231 -27.47 -12.46 -15.07
CA VAL A 231 -27.44 -11.23 -15.88
C VAL A 231 -28.64 -10.37 -15.50
N HIS A 232 -28.41 -9.34 -14.68
CA HIS A 232 -29.43 -8.36 -14.34
C HIS A 232 -29.50 -7.25 -15.40
N THR A 233 -30.60 -7.18 -16.15
CA THR A 233 -30.90 -6.04 -17.02
C THR A 233 -31.49 -4.90 -16.19
N HIS A 234 -30.68 -3.97 -15.72
CA HIS A 234 -31.19 -2.77 -15.05
C HIS A 234 -31.77 -1.78 -16.08
N THR A 235 -33.10 -1.66 -16.11
CA THR A 235 -33.76 -0.48 -16.70
C THR A 235 -33.48 0.73 -15.80
N HIS A 236 -32.77 1.71 -16.33
CA HIS A 236 -32.38 2.97 -15.67
C HIS A 236 -33.42 3.50 -14.68
N THR A 237 -33.16 3.36 -13.38
CA THR A 237 -33.50 4.34 -12.33
C THR A 237 -32.71 4.02 -11.05
N HIS A 238 -31.85 4.95 -10.62
CA HIS A 238 -31.32 5.08 -9.26
C HIS A 238 -30.31 4.05 -8.68
N ILE A 239 -29.29 3.60 -9.43
CA ILE A 239 -28.13 2.93 -8.81
C ILE A 239 -26.80 3.43 -9.43
N LEU A 240 -26.51 4.73 -9.28
CA LEU A 240 -25.16 5.26 -9.53
C LEU A 240 -24.35 5.50 -8.24
N ASN A 241 -24.93 5.24 -7.06
CA ASN A 241 -24.28 5.58 -5.79
C ASN A 241 -23.58 4.41 -5.09
N THR A 242 -23.75 3.15 -5.51
CA THR A 242 -23.17 2.00 -4.78
C THR A 242 -21.79 1.56 -5.29
N TRP A 243 -21.44 1.83 -6.55
CA TRP A 243 -20.12 1.46 -7.09
C TRP A 243 -18.99 2.37 -6.60
N VAL A 244 -19.29 3.64 -6.32
CA VAL A 244 -18.33 4.58 -5.73
C VAL A 244 -18.01 4.21 -4.27
N ASP A 245 -18.97 3.62 -3.55
CA ASP A 245 -18.76 3.18 -2.16
C ASP A 245 -17.90 1.91 -2.06
N TYR A 246 -17.98 0.99 -3.03
CA TYR A 246 -17.12 -0.21 -3.08
C TYR A 246 -15.65 0.09 -3.44
N LEU A 247 -15.40 1.22 -4.11
CA LEU A 247 -14.06 1.73 -4.41
C LEU A 247 -13.58 2.78 -3.38
N SER A 248 -14.34 3.04 -2.31
CA SER A 248 -13.92 3.94 -1.25
C SER A 248 -12.64 3.41 -0.59
N PRO A 249 -11.50 4.11 -0.72
CA PRO A 249 -10.20 3.64 -0.19
C PRO A 249 -10.13 3.60 1.35
N SER A 250 -11.23 3.90 2.04
CA SER A 250 -11.25 4.05 3.49
C SER A 250 -11.45 2.74 4.26
N LYS A 251 -11.67 1.59 3.58
CA LYS A 251 -11.86 0.32 4.27
C LYS A 251 -11.22 -0.94 3.67
N ARG A 252 -10.66 -0.90 2.45
CA ARG A 252 -10.04 -2.10 1.86
C ARG A 252 -8.82 -1.73 1.03
N PHE A 253 -7.77 -2.52 1.22
CA PHE A 253 -6.48 -2.58 0.52
C PHE A 253 -5.31 -1.78 1.12
N PHE A 254 -4.28 -2.57 1.48
CA PHE A 254 -2.94 -2.26 1.96
C PHE A 254 -2.78 -1.91 3.45
N HIS A 255 -2.94 -2.93 4.30
CA HIS A 255 -1.93 -3.17 5.34
C HIS A 255 -0.92 -4.17 4.76
N VAL A 256 0.20 -3.64 4.26
CA VAL A 256 1.49 -4.35 4.22
C VAL A 256 2.39 -3.64 5.22
#